data_AF-A0A6J6RLW1-F1
#
_entry.id   AF-A0A6J6RLW1-F1
#
_cell.length_a   1.000
_cell.length_b   1.000
_cell.length_c   1.000
_cell.angle_alpha   90.00
_cell.angle_beta   90.00
_cell.angle_gamma   90.00
#
_symmetry.space_group_name_H-M   'P 1'
#
loop_
_entity.id
_entity.type
_entity.pdbx_description
1 polymer ?
#
loop_
_entity_poly.entity_id
_entity_poly.type
_entity_poly.pdbx_seq_one_letter_code
_entity_poly.pdbx_strand_id
1 'polypeptide(L)' 'MYIYNVVHNEKSMAEYGDQAVVWQTGINPVMAMELIHKELWKPEGVQGPEWFDPKPFLNLMNEYGAEWHIRDESTAGIVK' A
#
# COMPACT_ATOMS: atom_id res chain seq x y z
N MET A 1 -3.89 16.09 -6.40
CA MET A 1 -4.27 14.68 -6.17
C MET A 1 -3.26 14.06 -5.20
N TYR A 2 -3.73 13.58 -4.06
CA TYR A 2 -2.95 12.95 -2.99
C TYR A 2 -3.53 11.56 -2.72
N ILE A 3 -2.72 10.51 -2.91
CA ILE A 3 -3.10 9.11 -2.68
C ILE A 3 -2.50 8.68 -1.35
N TYR A 4 -3.31 8.11 -0.45
CA TYR A 4 -2.85 7.78 0.90
C TYR A 4 -3.59 6.58 1.49
N ASN A 5 -2.93 5.92 2.43
CA ASN A 5 -3.48 4.91 3.33
C ASN A 5 -3.33 5.41 4.77
N VAL A 6 -4.33 5.16 5.62
CA VAL A 6 -4.31 5.55 7.03
C VAL A 6 -4.44 4.30 7.89
N VAL A 7 -3.58 4.19 8.90
CA VAL A 7 -3.60 3.08 9.86
C VAL A 7 -3.59 3.65 11.27
N HIS A 8 -4.53 3.20 12.10
CA HIS A 8 -4.54 3.52 13.52
C HIS A 8 -3.62 2.56 14.27
N ASN A 9 -2.64 3.11 14.99
CA ASN A 9 -1.67 2.32 15.76
C ASN A 9 -2.34 1.45 16.84
N GLU A 10 -3.41 1.93 17.48
CA GLU A 10 -4.15 1.14 18.47
C GLU A 10 -4.74 -0.14 17.85
N LYS A 11 -5.27 -0.04 16.63
CA LYS A 11 -5.81 -1.18 15.89
C LYS A 11 -4.70 -2.16 15.49
N SER A 12 -3.61 -1.67 14.89
CA SER A 12 -2.51 -2.54 14.45
C SER A 12 -1.85 -3.26 15.62
N MET A 13 -1.68 -2.58 16.76
CA MET A 13 -1.16 -3.19 17.99
C MET A 13 -2.14 -4.23 18.57
N ALA A 14 -3.45 -3.98 18.54
CA ALA A 14 -4.44 -4.92 19.07
C ALA A 14 -4.59 -6.18 18.20
N GLU A 15 -4.53 -6.05 16.88
CA GLU A 15 -4.74 -7.16 15.94
C GLU A 15 -3.46 -7.94 15.64
N TYR A 16 -2.33 -7.25 15.48
CA TYR A 16 -1.07 -7.83 15.00
C TYR A 16 0.07 -7.74 16.01
N GLY A 17 -0.07 -6.94 17.08
CA GLY A 17 1.02 -6.70 18.03
C GLY A 17 2.11 -5.77 17.51
N ASP A 18 1.91 -5.19 16.32
CA ASP A 18 2.89 -4.36 15.62
C ASP A 18 2.45 -2.90 15.51
N GLN A 19 3.43 -2.00 15.62
CA GLN A 19 3.20 -0.58 15.41
C GLN A 19 2.75 -0.31 13.98
N ALA A 20 1.93 0.73 13.77
CA ALA A 20 1.39 1.07 12.45
C ALA A 20 2.47 1.18 11.37
N VAL A 21 3.63 1.76 11.68
CA VAL A 21 4.76 1.88 10.74
C VAL A 21 5.34 0.52 10.36
N VAL A 22 5.50 -0.39 11.33
CA VAL A 22 6.01 -1.74 11.12
C VAL A 22 5.02 -2.53 10.27
N TRP A 23 3.74 -2.48 10.64
CA TRP A 23 2.66 -3.13 9.91
C TRP A 23 2.56 -2.64 8.47
N GLN A 24 2.56 -1.32 8.24
CA GLN A 24 2.52 -0.72 6.90
C GLN A 24 3.75 -1.11 6.06
N THR A 25 4.92 -1.22 6.69
CA THR A 25 6.14 -1.65 6.01
C THR A 25 6.07 -3.13 5.63
N GLY A 26 5.49 -3.96 6.50
CA GLY A 26 5.39 -5.40 6.32
C GLY A 26 4.33 -5.85 5.31
N ILE A 27 3.17 -5.18 5.27
CA ILE A 27 2.05 -5.64 4.42
C ILE A 27 2.32 -5.45 2.92
N ASN A 28 3.03 -4.37 2.54
CA ASN A 28 3.35 -4.06 1.15
C ASN A 28 4.16 -5.17 0.43
N PRO A 29 5.30 -5.66 0.96
CA PRO A 29 6.03 -6.75 0.33
C PRO A 29 5.25 -8.07 0.36
N VAL A 30 4.41 -8.32 1.38
CA VAL A 30 3.53 -9.50 1.40
C VAL A 30 2.58 -9.50 0.20
N MET A 31 1.90 -8.38 -0.05
CA MET A 31 1.01 -8.24 -1.22
C MET A 31 1.78 -8.37 -2.54
N ALA A 32 2.96 -7.77 -2.66
CA ALA A 32 3.79 -7.90 -3.86
C ALA A 32 4.20 -9.37 -4.12
N MET A 33 4.62 -10.09 -3.08
CA MET A 33 4.95 -11.52 -3.17
C MET A 33 3.73 -12.36 -3.57
N GLU A 34 2.54 -12.03 -3.07
CA GLU A 34 1.31 -12.70 -3.48
C GLU A 34 0.98 -12.48 -4.96
N LEU A 35 1.14 -11.26 -5.49
CA LEU A 35 0.92 -10.98 -6.90
C LEU A 35 1.91 -11.72 -7.81
N ILE A 36 3.16 -11.87 -7.35
CA ILE A 36 4.17 -12.68 -8.03
C ILE A 36 3.77 -14.16 -8.01
N HIS A 37 3.37 -14.67 -6.85
CA HIS A 37 2.92 -16.06 -6.70
C HIS A 37 1.70 -16.38 -7.57
N LYS A 38 0.75 -15.43 -7.68
CA LYS A 38 -0.45 -15.54 -8.53
C LYS A 38 -0.16 -15.28 -10.02
N GLU A 39 1.10 -15.09 -10.41
CA GLU A 39 1.51 -14.78 -11.77
C GLU A 39 0.89 -13.48 -12.36
N LEU A 40 0.37 -12.60 -11.52
CA LEU A 40 -0.17 -11.30 -11.96
C LEU A 40 0.94 -10.28 -12.19
N TRP A 41 1.98 -10.33 -11.35
CA TRP A 41 3.23 -9.62 -11.56
C TRP A 41 4.30 -10.62 -11.96
N LYS A 42 4.95 -10.40 -13.10
CA LYS A 42 5.97 -11.30 -13.66
C LYS A 42 7.30 -10.56 -13.78
N PRO A 43 8.01 -10.33 -12.67
CA PRO A 43 9.26 -9.60 -12.70
C PRO A 43 10.34 -10.34 -13.50
N GLU A 44 11.03 -9.62 -14.39
CA GLU A 44 12.23 -10.11 -15.08
C GLU A 44 13.45 -9.28 -14.62
N GLY A 45 14.38 -9.92 -13.91
CA GLY A 45 15.54 -9.24 -13.33
C GLY A 45 15.18 -8.44 -12.09
N VAL A 46 15.65 -7.19 -12.01
CA VAL A 46 15.42 -6.29 -10.86
C VAL A 46 14.43 -5.20 -11.29
N GLN A 47 13.19 -5.33 -10.82
CA GLN A 47 12.10 -4.41 -11.12
C GLN A 47 11.44 -3.94 -9.82
N GLY A 48 11.20 -2.63 -9.73
CA GLY A 48 10.38 -2.07 -8.66
C GLY A 48 8.88 -2.29 -8.91
N PRO A 49 8.03 -2.17 -7.88
CA PRO A 49 6.58 -2.35 -8.00
C PRO A 49 5.93 -1.38 -9.00
N GLU A 50 6.54 -0.22 -9.26
CA GLU A 50 6.08 0.79 -10.22
C GLU A 50 6.11 0.33 -11.69
N TRP A 51 6.75 -0.81 -11.98
CA TRP A 51 6.80 -1.40 -13.32
C TRP A 51 5.57 -2.25 -13.67
N PHE A 52 4.68 -2.53 -12.72
CA PHE A 52 3.53 -3.41 -12.89
C PHE A 52 2.20 -2.65 -12.84
N ASP A 53 1.12 -3.30 -13.30
CA ASP A 53 -0.23 -2.76 -13.13
C ASP A 53 -0.52 -2.54 -11.63
N PRO A 54 -0.86 -1.31 -11.19
CA PRO A 54 -1.14 -1.03 -9.80
C PRO A 54 -2.49 -1.58 -9.34
N LYS A 55 -3.45 -1.85 -10.24
CA LYS A 55 -4.82 -2.24 -9.84
C LYS A 55 -4.88 -3.53 -9.00
N PRO A 56 -4.18 -4.62 -9.36
CA PRO A 56 -4.14 -5.82 -8.52
C PRO A 56 -3.63 -5.55 -7.10
N PHE A 57 -2.61 -4.70 -6.96
CA PHE A 57 -2.06 -4.33 -5.66
C PHE A 57 -3.06 -3.50 -4.83
N LEU A 58 -3.69 -2.50 -5.44
CA LEU A 58 -4.70 -1.67 -4.80
C LEU A 58 -5.96 -2.47 -4.41
N ASN A 59 -6.29 -3.54 -5.13
CA ASN A 59 -7.36 -4.46 -4.74
C ASN A 59 -6.97 -5.26 -3.50
N LEU A 60 -5.76 -5.83 -3.47
CA LEU A 60 -5.25 -6.52 -2.28
C LEU A 60 -5.20 -5.61 -1.06
N MET A 61 -4.80 -4.34 -1.22
CA MET A 61 -4.81 -3.37 -0.12
C MET A 61 -6.19 -3.31 0.57
N ASN A 62 -7.27 -3.30 -0.20
CA ASN A 62 -8.63 -3.32 0.37
C ASN A 62 -8.96 -4.67 1.02
N GLU A 63 -8.57 -5.79 0.42
CA GLU A 63 -8.80 -7.14 0.97
C GLU A 63 -8.07 -7.37 2.30
N TYR A 64 -6.86 -6.84 2.44
CA TYR A 64 -6.04 -6.92 3.67
C TYR A 64 -6.41 -5.87 4.73
N GLY A 65 -7.43 -5.05 4.50
CA GLY A 65 -7.84 -3.99 5.42
C GLY A 65 -6.89 -2.79 5.46
N ALA A 66 -6.00 -2.66 4.47
CA ALA A 66 -5.13 -1.52 4.22
C ALA A 66 -5.80 -0.52 3.25
N GLU A 67 -7.05 -0.12 3.53
CA GLU A 67 -7.83 0.76 2.64
C GLU A 67 -7.06 2.01 2.22
N TRP A 68 -7.19 2.39 0.95
CA TRP A 68 -6.53 3.57 0.38
C TRP A 68 -7.55 4.55 -0.20
N HIS A 69 -7.16 5.82 -0.26
CA HIS A 69 -8.02 6.91 -0.68
C HIS A 69 -7.29 7.87 -1.60
N ILE A 70 -8.06 8.59 -2.41
CA ILE A 70 -7.59 9.72 -3.22
C ILE A 70 -8.27 10.98 -2.72
N ARG A 71 -7.50 12.04 -2.49
CA ARG A 71 -8.00 13.38 -2.21
C ARG A 71 -7.51 14.35 -3.28
N ASP A 72 -8.42 15.12 -3.85
CA ASP A 72 -8.05 16.30 -4.62
C ASP A 72 -7.68 17.43 -3.69
N GLU A 73 -6.48 17.95 -3.87
CA GLU A 73 -5.94 19.07 -3.10
C GLU A 73 -5.60 20.20 -4.05
N SER A 74 -6.06 21.40 -3.68
CA SER A 74 -5.66 22.64 -4.35
C SER A 74 -4.26 23.03 -3.88
N THR A 75 -3.42 23.46 -4.83
CA THR A 75 -2.11 24.05 -4.50
C THR A 75 -2.21 25.51 -4.05
N ALA A 76 -3.41 26.10 -4.04
CA ALA A 76 -3.62 27.46 -3.58
C ALA A 76 -3.27 27.58 -2.08
N GLY A 77 -2.24 28.37 -1.77
CA GLY A 77 -1.81 28.63 -0.39
C GLY A 77 -0.63 27.78 0.10
N ILE A 78 -0.07 26.88 -0.72
CA ILE A 78 1.20 26.21 -0.40
C ILE A 78 2.33 27.24 -0.57
N VAL A 79 2.84 27.75 0.54
CA VAL A 79 4.01 28.66 0.56
C VAL A 79 5.28 27.81 0.59
N LYS A 80 6.25 28.15 -0.26
CA LYS A 80 7.54 27.46 -0.40
C LYS A 80 8.42 27.64 0.83
#